data_AF-A0A847ZV26-F1
#
_entry.id   AF-A0A847ZV26-F1
#
_cell.length_a   1.000
_cell.length_b   1.000
_cell.length_c   1.000
_cell.angle_alpha   90.00
_cell.angle_beta   90.00
_cell.angle_gamma   90.00
#
_symmetry.space_group_name_H-M   'P 1'
#
loop_
_entity.id
_entity.type
_entity.pdbx_description
1 polymer ?
#
loop_
_entity_poly.entity_id
_entity_poly.type
_entity_poly.pdbx_seq_one_letter_code
_entity_poly.pdbx_strand_id
1 'polypeptide(L)' 'MTELAELNTLWIGDAIHPIHHLCLLSAVKQGHRVRLFCYAPVKGVPAEVEVVSAEEVLPQSAIFKH' A
#
# COMPACT_ATOMS: atom_id res chain seq x y z
N MET A 1 2.23 21.84 15.73
CA MET A 1 2.24 20.39 15.48
C MET A 1 2.58 20.21 14.02
N THR A 2 3.67 19.53 13.70
CA THR A 2 4.04 19.26 12.30
C THR A 2 3.21 18.08 11.83
N GLU A 3 2.33 18.28 10.86
CA GLU A 3 1.62 17.17 10.22
C GLU A 3 2.62 16.34 9.41
N LEU A 4 2.67 15.03 9.66
CA LEU A 4 3.50 14.12 8.87
C LEU A 4 2.84 13.86 7.52
N ALA A 5 3.66 13.75 6.46
CA ALA A 5 3.15 13.50 5.12
C ALA A 5 2.40 12.16 5.03
N GLU A 6 1.33 12.12 4.23
CA GLU A 6 0.68 10.87 3.81
C GLU A 6 1.60 10.11 2.84
N LEU A 7 1.68 8.79 3.01
CA LEU A 7 2.49 7.91 2.17
C LEU A 7 1.58 7.01 1.32
N ASN A 8 1.70 7.16 0.00
CA ASN A 8 0.94 6.41 -0.99
C ASN A 8 1.84 5.34 -1.63
N THR A 9 1.38 4.09 -1.64
CA THR A 9 2.13 2.93 -2.15
C THR A 9 1.25 2.11 -3.09
N LEU A 10 1.79 1.63 -4.21
CA LEU A 10 1.09 0.74 -5.14
C LEU A 10 1.62 -0.68 -4.99
N TRP A 11 0.73 -1.66 -4.88
CA TRP A 11 1.07 -3.07 -4.86
C TRP A 11 0.42 -3.84 -6.00
N ILE A 12 1.24 -4.61 -6.72
CA ILE A 12 0.83 -5.49 -7.81
C ILE A 12 1.20 -6.92 -7.41
N GLY A 13 0.23 -7.66 -6.89
CA GLY A 13 0.41 -9.02 -6.39
C GLY A 13 -0.76 -9.44 -5.50
N ASP A 14 -0.77 -10.71 -5.08
CA ASP A 14 -1.84 -11.30 -4.28
C ASP A 14 -1.52 -11.36 -2.77
N ALA A 15 -0.26 -11.19 -2.38
CA ALA A 15 0.18 -11.20 -0.99
C ALA A 15 1.33 -10.22 -0.72
N ILE A 16 1.35 -9.69 0.50
CA ILE A 16 2.47 -8.93 1.08
C ILE A 16 3.38 -9.92 1.80
N HIS A 17 4.62 -10.06 1.34
CA HIS A 17 5.63 -10.87 2.02
C HIS A 17 6.25 -10.15 3.23
N PRO A 18 6.89 -10.87 4.17
CA PRO A 18 7.33 -10.32 5.45
C PRO A 18 8.13 -9.02 5.38
N ILE A 19 9.02 -8.88 4.39
CA ILE A 19 9.83 -7.66 4.23
C ILE A 19 8.97 -6.44 3.88
N HIS A 20 7.98 -6.61 3.00
CA HIS A 20 7.07 -5.53 2.61
C HIS A 20 6.11 -5.19 3.75
N HIS A 21 5.68 -6.20 4.52
CA HIS A 21 4.87 -6.00 5.72
C HIS A 21 5.63 -5.13 6.76
N LEU A 22 6.90 -5.44 7.02
CA LEU A 22 7.74 -4.66 7.93
C LEU A 22 7.99 -3.24 7.41
N CYS A 23 8.14 -3.08 6.09
CA CYS A 23 8.28 -1.76 5.47
C CYS A 23 7.06 -0.87 5.77
N LEU A 24 5.85 -1.37 5.49
CA LEU A 24 4.60 -0.66 5.76
C LEU A 24 4.45 -0.31 7.26
N LEU A 25 4.74 -1.27 8.14
CA LEU A 25 4.67 -1.04 9.60
C LEU A 25 5.68 -0.01 10.09
N SER A 26 6.86 0.10 9.46
CA SER A 26 7.86 1.09 9.89
C SER A 26 7.38 2.53 9.66
N ALA A 27 6.69 2.77 8.55
CA ALA A 27 6.06 4.05 8.23
C ALA A 27 4.92 4.37 9.20
N VAL A 28 4.04 3.40 9.46
CA VAL A 28 2.96 3.53 10.47
C VAL A 28 3.54 3.86 11.84
N LYS A 29 4.61 3.15 12.26
CA LYS A 29 5.27 3.36 13.55
C LYS A 29 5.86 4.76 13.70
N GLN A 30 6.27 5.39 12.60
CA GLN A 30 6.76 6.77 12.59
C GLN A 30 5.61 7.81 12.63
N GLY A 31 4.36 7.37 12.55
CA GLY A 31 3.16 8.20 12.66
C GLY A 31 2.57 8.63 11.31
N HIS A 32 3.04 8.06 10.20
CA HIS A 32 2.48 8.37 8.89
C HIS A 32 1.16 7.63 8.67
N ARG A 33 0.21 8.30 8.02
CA ARG A 33 -0.92 7.62 7.35
C ARG A 33 -0.39 6.93 6.09
N VAL A 34 -0.62 5.63 5.98
CA VAL A 34 -0.15 4.83 4.84
C VAL A 34 -1.35 4.30 4.06
N ARG A 35 -1.36 4.56 2.76
CA ARG A 35 -2.34 4.05 1.81
C ARG A 35 -1.69 3.05 0.86
N LEU A 36 -2.30 1.88 0.73
CA LEU A 36 -1.90 0.80 -0.15
C LEU A 36 -2.93 0.67 -1.26
N PHE A 37 -2.55 1.12 -2.45
CA PHE A 37 -3.32 0.96 -3.66
C PHE A 37 -3.13 -0.45 -4.20
N CYS A 38 -4.24 -1.16 -4.40
CA CYS A 38 -4.23 -2.49 -5.02
C CYS A 38 -5.46 -2.70 -5.90
N TYR A 39 -5.35 -3.59 -6.88
CA TYR A 39 -6.45 -3.89 -7.81
C TYR A 39 -7.41 -4.97 -7.29
N ALA A 40 -6.97 -5.75 -6.30
CA ALA A 40 -7.71 -6.85 -5.72
C ALA A 40 -7.30 -7.03 -4.25
N PRO A 41 -8.11 -7.73 -3.43
CA PRO A 41 -7.74 -8.04 -2.06
C PRO A 41 -6.37 -8.73 -1.96
N VAL A 42 -5.47 -8.14 -1.16
CA VAL A 42 -4.10 -8.63 -0.95
C VAL A 42 -3.99 -9.28 0.42
N LYS A 43 -3.38 -10.47 0.50
CA LYS A 43 -3.15 -11.17 1.76
C LYS A 43 -2.00 -10.54 2.55
N GLY A 44 -2.12 -10.46 3.88
CA GLY A 44 -1.03 -10.02 4.75
C GLY A 44 -0.81 -8.50 4.76
N VAL A 45 -1.80 -7.70 4.38
CA VAL A 45 -1.76 -6.26 4.60
C VAL A 45 -1.94 -5.98 6.11
N PRO A 46 -1.09 -5.16 6.75
CA PRO A 46 -1.29 -4.75 8.14
C PRO A 46 -2.61 -4.00 8.32
N ALA A 47 -3.29 -4.19 9.46
CA ALA A 47 -4.60 -3.60 9.71
C ALA A 47 -4.56 -2.06 9.81
N GLU A 48 -3.40 -1.49 10.12
CA GLU A 48 -3.14 -0.06 10.24
C GLU A 48 -2.99 0.64 8.88
N VAL A 49 -2.85 -0.13 7.79
CA VAL A 49 -2.69 0.38 6.44
C VAL A 49 -4.06 0.48 5.76
N GLU A 50 -4.34 1.66 5.22
CA GLU A 50 -5.57 1.89 4.45
C GLU A 50 -5.45 1.24 3.07
N VAL A 51 -6.39 0.36 2.73
CA VAL A 51 -6.43 -0.27 1.41
C VAL A 51 -7.36 0.52 0.49
N VAL A 52 -6.83 0.91 -0.68
CA VAL A 52 -7.52 1.75 -1.66
C VAL A 52 -7.49 1.08 -3.03
N SER A 53 -8.49 1.35 -3.87
CA SER A 53 -8.51 0.87 -5.25
C SER A 53 -7.39 1.51 -6.07
N ALA A 54 -6.52 0.71 -6.67
CA ALA A 54 -5.48 1.20 -7.57
C ALA A 54 -6.03 1.84 -8.86
N GLU A 55 -7.26 1.48 -9.28
CA GLU A 55 -7.93 2.07 -10.45
C GLU A 55 -8.10 3.59 -10.35
N GLU A 56 -8.09 4.15 -9.13
CA GLU A 56 -8.18 5.60 -8.91
C GLU A 56 -6.94 6.36 -9.40
N VAL A 57 -5.78 5.70 -9.47
CA VAL A 57 -4.49 6.33 -9.76
C VAL A 57 -3.83 5.78 -11.02
N LEU A 58 -4.08 4.52 -11.35
CA LEU A 58 -3.53 3.84 -12.51
C LEU A 58 -4.53 2.78 -13.00
N PRO A 59 -5.02 2.87 -14.25
CA PRO A 59 -5.90 1.82 -14.78
C PRO A 59 -5.17 0.48 -14.89
N GLN A 60 -5.80 -0.63 -14.52
CA GLN A 60 -5.15 -1.95 -14.58
C GLN A 60 -4.72 -2.33 -16.00
N SER A 61 -5.43 -1.84 -17.02
CA SER A 61 -5.10 -2.03 -18.44
C SER A 61 -3.75 -1.42 -18.85
N ALA A 62 -3.21 -0.49 -18.06
CA ALA A 62 -1.89 0.10 -18.27
C ALA A 62 -0.74 -0.70 -17.62
N ILE A 63 -1.05 -1.78 -16.89
CA ILE A 63 -0.05 -2.64 -16.25
C ILE A 63 0.44 -3.70 -17.24
N PHE A 64 1.73 -3.68 -17.55
CA PHE A 64 2.42 -4.72 -18.32
C PHE A 64 3.17 -5.66 -17.38
N LYS A 65 2.89 -6.97 -17.46
CA LYS A 65 3.60 -8.03 -16.73
C LYS A 65 4.48 -8.80 -17.72
N HIS A 66 5.73 -9.08 -17.35
CA HIS A 66 6.68 -9.87 -18.15
C HIS A 66 6.75 -11.30 -17.62
#